data_AF-A0A4D7AY26-F1
#
_entry.id   AF-A0A4D7AY26-F1
#
_cell.length_a   1.000
_cell.length_b   1.000
_cell.length_c   1.000
_cell.angle_alpha   90.00
_cell.angle_beta   90.00
_cell.angle_gamma   90.00
#
_symmetry.space_group_name_H-M   'P 1'
#
loop_
_entity.id
_entity.type
_entity.pdbx_description
1 polymer ?
#
loop_
_entity_poly.entity_id
_entity_poly.type
_entity_poly.pdbx_seq_one_letter_code
_entity_poly.pdbx_strand_id
1 'polypeptide(L)'
;MKRVDEMKGKGLYIAAGVVLVLALVCLFTGEIQAFGGGVVIAAALAAYGQWKKGHPETSELRTIEGREGSETIRETVSYSLVFPVRKTELVSIRSRRCPVGHSFGEWNEKVHRGAAQSDRFEKASHECLGLISYDVDTGTAEVSGSTGTKYTTTLDYCSCPDFEKRSKPCKHIYFLALQMGYTSEDFYNN
;
A
#
# COMPACT_ATOMS: atom_id res chain seq x y z
N MET A 1 -13.21 18.56 22.02
CA MET A 1 -13.62 17.78 23.20
C MET A 1 -13.56 16.29 22.86
N LYS A 2 -12.39 15.64 23.05
CA LYS A 2 -12.18 14.18 22.98
C LYS A 2 -10.97 13.84 23.88
N ARG A 3 -11.20 13.92 25.19
CA ARG A 3 -10.40 13.27 26.23
C ARG A 3 -11.39 12.32 26.90
N VAL A 4 -11.05 11.03 27.01
CA VAL A 4 -11.36 10.09 28.13
C VAL A 4 -11.16 8.61 27.75
N ASP A 5 -11.13 8.20 26.48
CA ASP A 5 -11.10 6.75 26.15
C ASP A 5 -9.71 6.08 26.02
N GLU A 6 -8.61 6.84 26.08
CA GLU A 6 -7.25 6.32 25.75
C GLU A 6 -6.49 5.68 26.94
N MET A 7 -7.13 5.46 28.09
CA MET A 7 -6.45 4.82 29.24
C MET A 7 -7.06 3.50 29.70
N LYS A 8 -8.16 3.03 29.09
CA LYS A 8 -8.84 1.80 29.55
C LYS A 8 -8.33 0.50 28.90
N GLY A 9 -7.67 0.60 27.75
CA GLY A 9 -7.16 -0.58 27.02
C GLY A 9 -5.88 -1.18 27.62
N LYS A 10 -4.88 -0.34 27.96
CA LYS A 10 -3.52 -0.80 28.30
C LYS A 10 -3.46 -1.74 29.51
N GLY A 11 -4.27 -1.50 30.55
CA GLY A 11 -4.31 -2.35 31.75
C GLY A 11 -4.93 -3.73 31.52
N LEU A 12 -5.93 -3.82 30.62
CA LEU A 12 -6.61 -5.07 30.31
C LEU A 12 -5.70 -6.02 29.51
N TYR A 13 -4.85 -5.50 28.62
CA TYR A 13 -3.90 -6.30 27.85
C TYR A 13 -2.78 -6.89 28.72
N ILE A 14 -2.28 -6.14 29.71
CA ILE A 14 -1.27 -6.64 30.65
C ILE A 14 -1.87 -7.75 31.53
N ALA A 15 -3.11 -7.57 32.01
CA ALA A 15 -3.79 -8.61 32.77
C ALA A 15 -4.02 -9.90 31.94
N ALA A 16 -4.44 -9.78 30.69
CA ALA A 16 -4.64 -10.93 29.80
C ALA A 16 -3.33 -11.67 29.49
N GLY A 17 -2.23 -10.94 29.28
CA GLY A 17 -0.90 -11.53 29.08
C GLY A 17 -0.42 -12.31 30.31
N VAL A 18 -0.61 -11.76 31.51
CA VAL A 18 -0.23 -12.43 32.77
C VAL A 18 -1.04 -13.71 32.99
N VAL A 19 -2.36 -13.69 32.73
CA VAL A 19 -3.21 -14.88 32.86
C VAL A 19 -2.81 -15.99 31.88
N LEU A 20 -2.46 -15.64 30.64
CA LEU A 20 -1.98 -16.61 29.65
C LEU A 20 -0.66 -17.26 30.08
N VAL A 21 0.30 -16.47 30.58
CA VAL A 21 1.59 -16.97 31.07
C VAL A 21 1.39 -17.88 32.27
N LEU A 22 0.54 -17.49 33.23
CA LEU A 22 0.22 -18.32 34.40
C LEU A 22 -0.44 -19.64 34.00
N ALA A 23 -1.36 -19.63 33.03
CA ALA A 23 -2.00 -20.84 32.51
C ALA A 23 -1.00 -21.78 31.81
N LEU A 24 -0.04 -21.24 31.06
CA LEU A 24 1.04 -22.01 30.44
C LEU A 24 1.97 -22.61 31.51
N VAL A 25 2.35 -21.85 32.54
CA VAL A 25 3.15 -22.35 33.66
C VAL A 25 2.43 -23.53 34.34
N CYS A 26 1.14 -23.41 34.63
CA CYS A 26 0.34 -24.50 35.20
C CYS A 26 0.24 -25.75 34.30
N LEU A 27 0.37 -25.60 32.97
CA LEU A 27 0.44 -26.73 32.04
C LEU A 27 1.79 -27.46 32.08
N PHE A 28 2.89 -26.72 32.31
CA PHE A 28 4.25 -27.27 32.26
C PHE A 28 4.81 -27.74 33.62
N THR A 29 4.29 -27.27 34.77
CA THR A 29 4.86 -27.57 36.10
C THR A 29 4.22 -28.72 36.89
N GLY A 30 3.25 -29.46 36.32
CA GLY A 30 2.87 -30.79 36.83
C GLY A 30 1.88 -30.87 38.00
N GLU A 31 1.28 -32.06 38.11
CA GLU A 31 0.40 -32.60 39.17
C GLU A 31 -1.02 -32.03 39.38
N ILE A 32 -1.60 -31.39 38.36
CA ILE A 32 -3.06 -31.33 38.23
C ILE A 32 -3.43 -31.94 36.88
N GLN A 33 -4.28 -32.97 36.93
CA GLN A 33 -4.68 -33.81 35.79
C GLN A 33 -4.87 -32.99 34.52
N ALA A 34 -4.31 -33.47 33.41
CA ALA A 34 -4.31 -32.87 32.06
C ALA A 34 -5.68 -32.32 31.56
N PHE A 35 -6.78 -32.60 32.26
CA PHE A 35 -8.12 -32.05 32.06
C PHE A 35 -8.24 -30.55 32.40
N GLY A 36 -7.56 -30.05 33.43
CA GLY A 36 -7.75 -28.67 33.90
C GLY A 36 -7.26 -27.61 32.90
N GLY A 37 -6.02 -27.78 32.40
CA GLY A 37 -5.45 -26.86 31.42
C GLY A 37 -6.16 -26.91 30.06
N GLY A 38 -6.67 -28.09 29.66
CA GLY A 38 -7.48 -28.25 28.45
C GLY A 38 -8.79 -27.46 28.49
N VAL A 39 -9.48 -27.45 29.64
CA VAL A 39 -10.71 -26.66 29.84
C VAL A 39 -10.43 -25.16 29.78
N VAL A 40 -9.32 -24.69 30.36
CA VAL A 40 -8.93 -23.27 30.30
C VAL A 40 -8.64 -22.83 28.87
N ILE A 41 -7.90 -23.64 28.11
CA ILE A 41 -7.63 -23.36 26.69
C ILE A 41 -8.94 -23.35 25.88
N ALA A 42 -9.82 -24.34 26.09
CA ALA A 42 -11.10 -24.42 25.39
C ALA A 42 -11.99 -23.20 25.69
N ALA A 43 -12.06 -22.75 26.95
CA ALA A 43 -12.79 -21.55 27.34
C ALA A 43 -12.19 -20.29 26.70
N ALA A 44 -10.86 -20.16 26.67
CA ALA A 44 -10.18 -19.05 26.02
C ALA A 44 -10.43 -19.02 24.50
N LEU A 45 -10.41 -20.17 23.83
CA LEU A 45 -10.73 -20.28 22.41
C LEU A 45 -12.20 -19.96 22.11
N ALA A 46 -13.13 -20.40 22.95
CA ALA A 46 -14.55 -20.08 22.81
C ALA A 46 -14.80 -18.56 22.99
N ALA A 47 -14.19 -17.97 24.02
CA ALA A 47 -14.23 -16.52 24.25
C ALA A 47 -13.61 -15.75 23.07
N TYR A 48 -12.48 -16.20 22.54
CA TYR A 48 -11.85 -15.63 21.35
C TYR A 48 -12.76 -15.74 20.11
N GLY A 49 -13.41 -16.88 19.91
CA GLY A 49 -14.34 -17.08 18.80
C GLY A 49 -15.56 -16.15 18.88
N GLN A 50 -16.12 -15.95 20.07
CA GLN A 50 -17.21 -14.99 20.29
C GLN A 50 -16.74 -13.55 20.09
N TRP A 51 -15.57 -13.19 20.61
CA TRP A 51 -14.98 -11.88 20.43
C TRP A 51 -14.68 -11.59 18.96
N LYS A 52 -14.11 -12.54 18.21
CA LYS A 52 -13.82 -12.39 16.77
C LYS A 52 -15.08 -12.16 15.93
N LYS A 53 -16.21 -12.75 16.30
CA LYS A 53 -17.51 -12.48 15.63
C LYS A 53 -17.96 -11.02 15.78
N GLY A 54 -17.60 -10.35 16.88
CA GLY A 54 -17.87 -8.93 17.09
C GLY A 54 -16.85 -7.98 16.43
N HIS A 55 -15.74 -8.52 15.91
CA HIS A 55 -14.64 -7.78 15.31
C HIS A 55 -14.31 -8.33 13.91
N PRO A 56 -15.24 -8.22 12.95
CA PRO A 56 -14.99 -8.64 11.58
C PRO A 56 -13.86 -7.81 10.95
N GLU A 57 -13.18 -8.40 9.97
CA GLU A 57 -12.29 -7.65 9.09
C GLU A 57 -13.09 -6.58 8.37
N THR A 58 -12.62 -5.34 8.44
CA THR A 58 -13.23 -4.20 7.76
C THR A 58 -12.27 -3.69 6.71
N SER A 59 -12.79 -3.39 5.52
CA SER A 59 -12.03 -2.73 4.47
C SER A 59 -12.77 -1.46 4.07
N GLU A 60 -12.08 -0.34 4.13
CA GLU A 60 -12.59 0.95 3.69
C GLU A 60 -11.73 1.47 2.55
N LEU A 61 -12.39 1.99 1.53
CA LEU A 61 -11.73 2.71 0.45
C LEU A 61 -11.70 4.19 0.81
N ARG A 62 -10.53 4.82 0.77
CA ARG A 62 -10.36 6.26 0.98
C ARG A 62 -9.67 6.86 -0.24
N THR A 63 -10.26 7.91 -0.77
CA THR A 63 -9.65 8.71 -1.82
C THR A 63 -9.06 9.96 -1.18
N ILE A 64 -7.76 10.18 -1.40
CA ILE A 64 -7.01 11.35 -0.97
C ILE A 64 -6.82 12.20 -2.20
N GLU A 65 -7.35 13.41 -2.17
CA GLU A 65 -7.16 14.41 -3.23
C GLU A 65 -6.02 15.35 -2.83
N GLY A 66 -5.11 15.59 -3.75
CA GLY A 66 -3.99 16.50 -3.58
C GLY A 66 -3.92 17.53 -4.71
N ARG A 67 -2.87 18.34 -4.64
CA ARG A 67 -2.64 19.37 -5.66
C ARG A 67 -2.32 18.81 -7.04
N GLU A 68 -1.69 17.65 -7.20
CA GLU A 68 -1.31 17.16 -8.54
C GLU A 68 -2.15 15.95 -9.00
N GLY A 69 -3.04 15.45 -8.14
CA GLY A 69 -3.93 14.35 -8.50
C GLY A 69 -4.73 13.81 -7.33
N SER A 70 -5.08 12.54 -7.41
CA SER A 70 -5.75 11.81 -6.33
C SER A 70 -5.23 10.38 -6.26
N GLU A 71 -5.10 9.85 -5.05
CA GLU A 71 -4.84 8.43 -4.84
C GLU A 71 -6.00 7.79 -4.09
N THR A 72 -6.26 6.52 -4.37
CA THR A 72 -7.27 5.74 -3.67
C THR A 72 -6.56 4.61 -2.94
N ILE A 73 -6.69 4.59 -1.62
CA ILE A 73 -6.09 3.61 -0.73
C ILE A 73 -7.20 2.74 -0.15
N ARG A 74 -6.93 1.44 -0.03
CA ARG A 74 -7.73 0.52 0.78
C ARG A 74 -7.07 0.39 2.14
N GLU A 75 -7.78 0.84 3.17
CA GLU A 75 -7.43 0.56 4.55
C GLU A 75 -8.16 -0.70 5.00
N THR A 76 -7.41 -1.76 5.25
CA THR A 76 -7.94 -2.98 5.86
C THR A 76 -7.56 -3.01 7.33
N VAL A 77 -8.57 -3.11 8.20
CA VAL A 77 -8.38 -3.37 9.63
C VAL A 77 -8.77 -4.81 9.89
N SER A 78 -7.77 -5.63 10.21
CA SER A 78 -7.95 -7.01 10.66
C SER A 78 -7.49 -7.15 12.10
N TYR A 79 -7.73 -8.31 12.71
CA TYR A 79 -7.29 -8.59 14.07
C TYR A 79 -6.34 -9.79 14.06
N SER A 80 -5.14 -9.58 14.59
CA SER A 80 -4.20 -10.65 14.92
C SER A 80 -4.31 -10.92 16.42
N LEU A 81 -4.91 -12.05 16.79
CA LEU A 81 -5.40 -12.28 18.15
C LEU A 81 -6.36 -11.14 18.53
N VAL A 82 -6.03 -10.37 19.57
CA VAL A 82 -6.82 -9.22 20.03
C VAL A 82 -6.30 -7.86 19.56
N PHE A 83 -5.21 -7.85 18.77
CA PHE A 83 -4.58 -6.62 18.34
C PHE A 83 -5.08 -6.20 16.95
N PRO A 84 -5.59 -4.97 16.80
CA PRO A 84 -5.96 -4.46 15.49
C PRO A 84 -4.68 -4.25 14.65
N VAL A 85 -4.63 -4.88 13.49
CA VAL A 85 -3.59 -4.69 12.48
C VAL A 85 -4.19 -3.86 11.35
N ARG A 86 -3.55 -2.72 11.05
CA ARG A 86 -3.94 -1.88 9.92
C ARG A 86 -2.99 -2.14 8.77
N LYS A 87 -3.56 -2.40 7.59
CA LYS A 87 -2.84 -2.52 6.33
C LYS A 87 -3.39 -1.48 5.37
N THR A 88 -2.50 -0.72 4.73
CA THR A 88 -2.84 0.24 3.67
C THR A 88 -2.33 -0.29 2.35
N GLU A 89 -3.19 -0.34 1.35
CA GLU A 89 -2.87 -0.81 0.00
C GLU A 89 -3.31 0.22 -1.03
N LEU A 90 -2.41 0.64 -1.91
CA LEU A 90 -2.71 1.59 -2.97
C LEU A 90 -3.51 0.87 -4.07
N VAL A 91 -4.71 1.36 -4.35
CA VAL A 91 -5.66 0.75 -5.31
C VAL A 91 -5.59 1.42 -6.67
N SER A 92 -5.53 2.75 -6.69
CA SER A 92 -5.42 3.50 -7.94
C SER A 92 -4.86 4.90 -7.70
N ILE A 93 -4.22 5.45 -8.72
CA ILE A 93 -3.78 6.85 -8.75
C ILE A 93 -4.40 7.48 -9.99
N ARG A 94 -4.70 8.77 -9.92
CA ARG A 94 -5.10 9.59 -11.07
C ARG A 94 -4.33 10.90 -11.03
N SER A 95 -3.78 11.29 -12.16
CA SER A 95 -3.22 12.62 -12.38
C SER A 95 -4.32 13.65 -12.65
N ARG A 96 -3.95 14.93 -12.61
CA ARG A 96 -4.76 15.99 -13.22
C ARG A 96 -4.85 15.83 -14.73
N ARG A 97 -5.98 16.28 -15.29
CA ARG A 97 -6.19 16.35 -16.75
C ARG A 97 -5.13 17.22 -17.39
N CYS A 98 -4.52 16.70 -18.45
CA CYS A 98 -3.47 17.40 -19.18
C CYS A 98 -4.05 18.45 -20.13
N PRO A 99 -3.28 19.51 -20.45
CA PRO A 99 -3.63 20.45 -21.50
C PRO A 99 -3.81 19.77 -22.86
N VAL A 100 -4.60 20.36 -23.75
CA VAL A 100 -4.84 19.84 -25.10
C VAL A 100 -3.52 19.78 -25.89
N GLY A 101 -3.22 18.63 -26.50
CA GLY A 101 -1.97 18.40 -27.25
C GLY A 101 -0.81 17.89 -26.40
N HIS A 102 -1.06 17.49 -25.15
CA HIS A 102 -0.11 16.82 -24.27
C HIS A 102 -0.66 15.44 -23.90
N SER A 103 0.23 14.46 -23.80
CA SER A 103 -0.12 13.07 -23.48
C SER A 103 -0.33 12.87 -21.98
N PHE A 104 0.74 13.03 -21.21
CA PHE A 104 0.74 13.12 -19.75
C PHE A 104 1.77 14.18 -19.33
N GLY A 105 1.52 14.85 -18.20
CA GLY A 105 2.37 15.96 -17.78
C GLY A 105 2.46 17.07 -18.83
N GLU A 106 3.66 17.58 -19.06
CA GLU A 106 4.02 18.62 -20.01
C GLU A 106 4.64 18.07 -21.32
N TRP A 107 4.48 16.76 -21.58
CA TRP A 107 5.05 16.14 -22.78
C TRP A 107 4.19 16.36 -24.02
N ASN A 108 4.83 16.87 -25.09
CA ASN A 108 4.21 16.90 -26.41
C ASN A 108 4.03 15.48 -26.96
N GLU A 109 2.84 15.15 -27.45
CA GLU A 109 2.50 13.82 -28.00
C GLU A 109 3.52 13.26 -29.00
N LYS A 110 4.16 14.14 -29.79
CA LYS A 110 5.16 13.73 -30.79
C LYS A 110 6.41 13.09 -30.17
N VAL A 111 6.69 13.34 -28.88
CA VAL A 111 7.86 12.77 -28.20
C VAL A 111 7.79 11.24 -28.13
N HIS A 112 6.59 10.65 -28.17
CA HIS A 112 6.39 9.21 -28.03
C HIS A 112 6.56 8.43 -29.35
N ARG A 113 6.50 9.10 -30.50
CA ARG A 113 6.42 8.45 -31.83
C ARG A 113 7.73 7.80 -32.32
N GLY A 114 8.85 8.00 -31.63
CA GLY A 114 10.13 7.42 -32.03
C GLY A 114 10.24 5.94 -31.63
N ALA A 115 10.85 5.09 -32.47
CA ALA A 115 11.04 3.67 -32.16
C ALA A 115 11.72 3.44 -30.79
N ALA A 116 12.73 4.23 -30.47
CA ALA A 116 13.40 4.16 -29.17
C ALA A 116 12.47 4.51 -27.98
N GLN A 117 11.40 5.26 -28.20
CA GLN A 117 10.41 5.59 -27.19
C GLN A 117 9.33 4.53 -27.06
N SER A 118 8.93 3.92 -28.18
CA SER A 118 8.09 2.72 -28.17
C SER A 118 8.73 1.57 -27.40
N ASP A 119 10.03 1.29 -27.62
CA ASP A 119 10.76 0.28 -26.85
C ASP A 119 10.78 0.57 -25.35
N ARG A 120 10.79 1.85 -24.95
CA ARG A 120 10.79 2.25 -23.53
C ARG A 120 9.42 2.06 -22.91
N PHE A 121 8.38 2.38 -23.66
CA PHE A 121 7.00 2.15 -23.25
C PHE A 121 6.73 0.66 -23.08
N GLU A 122 7.16 -0.16 -24.03
CA GLU A 122 7.03 -1.62 -23.96
C GLU A 122 7.83 -2.20 -22.76
N LYS A 123 9.04 -1.69 -22.51
CA LYS A 123 9.78 -2.06 -21.29
C LYS A 123 9.06 -1.67 -20.01
N ALA A 124 8.36 -0.55 -20.00
CA ALA A 124 7.60 -0.12 -18.83
C ALA A 124 6.40 -1.04 -18.53
N SER A 125 5.80 -1.66 -19.55
CA SER A 125 4.70 -2.61 -19.39
C SER A 125 5.15 -4.04 -19.06
N HIS A 126 6.34 -4.46 -19.51
CA HIS A 126 6.81 -5.84 -19.38
C HIS A 126 7.87 -6.07 -18.29
N GLU A 127 8.64 -5.07 -17.91
CA GLU A 127 9.64 -5.24 -16.86
C GLU A 127 9.01 -5.21 -15.47
N CYS A 128 9.62 -5.94 -14.52
CA CYS A 128 9.23 -5.92 -13.11
C CYS A 128 9.62 -4.58 -12.46
N LEU A 129 8.79 -3.56 -12.67
CA LEU A 129 8.85 -2.28 -11.99
C LEU A 129 7.85 -2.29 -10.83
N GLY A 130 8.19 -1.57 -9.76
CA GLY A 130 7.36 -1.50 -8.56
C GLY A 130 7.08 -0.06 -8.17
N LEU A 131 5.83 0.24 -7.85
CA LEU A 131 5.45 1.50 -7.24
C LEU A 131 5.51 1.36 -5.72
N ILE A 132 6.39 2.11 -5.06
CA ILE A 132 6.62 2.00 -3.62
C ILE A 132 5.74 2.98 -2.85
N SER A 133 5.69 4.23 -3.30
CA SER A 133 4.89 5.29 -2.71
C SER A 133 4.52 6.34 -3.75
N TYR A 134 3.48 7.10 -3.46
CA TYR A 134 3.04 8.23 -4.26
C TYR A 134 2.64 9.39 -3.34
N ASP A 135 3.05 10.60 -3.68
CA ASP A 135 2.67 11.84 -3.02
C ASP A 135 1.70 12.59 -3.93
N VAL A 136 0.44 12.73 -3.49
CA VAL A 136 -0.64 13.39 -4.24
C VAL A 136 -0.47 14.91 -4.33
N ASP A 137 0.26 15.53 -3.41
CA ASP A 137 0.44 16.98 -3.37
C ASP A 137 1.53 17.44 -4.33
N THR A 138 2.59 16.65 -4.47
CA THR A 138 3.68 16.97 -5.38
C THR A 138 3.63 16.19 -6.70
N GLY A 139 2.80 15.14 -6.78
CA GLY A 139 2.79 14.23 -7.93
C GLY A 139 4.03 13.34 -8.02
N THR A 140 4.71 13.12 -6.89
CA THR A 140 6.01 12.42 -6.84
C THR A 140 5.81 10.97 -6.44
N ALA A 141 6.29 10.05 -7.28
CA ALA A 141 6.32 8.62 -7.00
C ALA A 141 7.74 8.15 -6.67
N GLU A 142 7.84 7.15 -5.78
CA GLU A 142 9.04 6.33 -5.65
C GLU A 142 8.84 5.03 -6.45
N VAL A 143 9.63 4.84 -7.51
CA VAL A 143 9.55 3.68 -8.40
C VAL A 143 10.82 2.84 -8.26
N SER A 144 10.68 1.53 -8.02
CA SER A 144 11.79 0.59 -8.08
C SER A 144 11.99 0.08 -9.50
N GLY A 145 13.22 0.20 -9.99
CA GLY A 145 13.68 -0.44 -11.23
C GLY A 145 13.82 -1.96 -11.09
N SER A 146 14.09 -2.64 -12.20
CA SER A 146 14.26 -4.10 -12.26
C SER A 146 15.39 -4.65 -11.39
N THR A 147 16.40 -3.83 -11.06
CA THR A 147 17.51 -4.17 -10.16
C THR A 147 17.20 -3.86 -8.68
N GLY A 148 16.01 -3.35 -8.37
CA GLY A 148 15.62 -2.90 -7.02
C GLY A 148 16.06 -1.48 -6.67
N THR A 149 16.82 -0.80 -7.54
CA THR A 149 17.19 0.61 -7.34
C THR A 149 15.95 1.50 -7.39
N LYS A 150 15.83 2.39 -6.41
CA LYS A 150 14.72 3.32 -6.27
C LYS A 150 15.00 4.63 -7.00
N TYR A 151 14.02 5.12 -7.74
CA TYR A 151 14.08 6.38 -8.46
C TYR A 151 12.87 7.25 -8.12
N THR A 152 13.14 8.52 -7.85
CA THR A 152 12.11 9.54 -7.70
C THR A 152 11.60 9.89 -9.09
N THR A 153 10.31 9.70 -9.32
CA THR A 153 9.68 9.81 -10.63
C THR A 153 8.39 10.62 -10.52
N THR A 154 8.27 11.69 -11.30
CA THR A 154 7.03 12.39 -11.57
C THR A 154 6.62 12.12 -13.03
N LEU A 155 5.50 12.68 -13.49
CA LEU A 155 5.15 12.59 -14.92
C LEU A 155 6.14 13.34 -15.83
N ASP A 156 6.86 14.33 -15.31
CA ASP A 156 7.74 15.21 -16.09
C ASP A 156 9.24 15.00 -15.83
N TYR A 157 9.58 14.31 -14.74
CA TYR A 157 10.95 14.16 -14.29
C TYR A 157 11.21 12.76 -13.73
N CYS A 158 12.42 12.25 -13.93
CA CYS A 158 12.88 11.05 -13.25
C CYS A 158 14.35 11.17 -12.87
N SER A 159 14.73 10.72 -11.67
CA SER A 159 16.12 10.72 -11.21
C SER A 159 17.00 9.61 -11.82
N CYS A 160 16.51 8.89 -12.84
CA CYS A 160 17.25 7.79 -13.44
C CYS A 160 18.30 8.27 -14.46
N PRO A 161 19.40 7.52 -14.65
CA PRO A 161 20.44 7.90 -15.61
C PRO A 161 19.99 7.99 -17.07
N ASP A 162 18.92 7.29 -17.47
CA ASP A 162 18.38 7.39 -18.84
C ASP A 162 17.69 8.73 -19.07
N PHE A 163 16.97 9.25 -18.07
CA PHE A 163 16.34 10.56 -18.13
C PHE A 163 17.39 11.66 -18.11
N GLU A 164 18.37 11.59 -17.19
CA GLU A 164 19.43 12.58 -17.08
C GLU A 164 20.20 12.78 -18.40
N LYS A 165 20.46 11.69 -19.14
CA LYS A 165 21.19 11.75 -20.42
C LYS A 165 20.36 12.26 -21.59
N ARG A 166 19.04 12.03 -21.58
CA ARG A 166 18.18 12.24 -22.78
C ARG A 166 17.19 13.37 -22.62
N SER A 167 16.82 13.72 -21.38
CA SER A 167 15.75 14.66 -21.04
C SER A 167 14.44 14.34 -21.78
N LYS A 168 14.09 13.06 -21.84
CA LYS A 168 12.88 12.53 -22.50
C LYS A 168 12.21 11.47 -21.59
N PRO A 169 10.92 11.16 -21.79
CA PRO A 169 10.24 10.12 -21.03
C PRO A 169 11.05 8.83 -21.01
N CYS A 170 11.37 8.35 -19.81
CA CYS A 170 12.06 7.09 -19.58
C CYS A 170 11.03 6.01 -19.23
N LYS A 171 11.48 4.75 -19.11
CA LYS A 171 10.59 3.64 -18.74
C LYS A 171 9.86 3.84 -17.40
N HIS A 172 10.47 4.52 -16.42
CA HIS A 172 9.83 4.74 -15.12
C HIS A 172 8.68 5.76 -15.21
N ILE A 173 8.84 6.78 -16.04
CA ILE A 173 7.79 7.78 -16.29
C ILE A 173 6.60 7.10 -17.01
N TYR A 174 6.87 6.28 -18.04
CA TYR A 174 5.82 5.50 -18.69
C TYR A 174 5.13 4.52 -17.73
N PHE A 175 5.89 3.86 -16.85
CA PHE A 175 5.32 2.99 -15.83
C PHE A 175 4.38 3.74 -14.90
N LEU A 176 4.79 4.92 -14.42
CA LEU A 176 3.95 5.77 -13.59
C LEU A 176 2.67 6.19 -14.35
N ALA A 177 2.79 6.58 -15.62
CA ALA A 177 1.62 6.89 -16.45
C ALA A 177 0.67 5.69 -16.58
N LEU A 178 1.19 4.48 -16.80
CA LEU A 178 0.36 3.26 -16.82
C LEU A 178 -0.37 3.05 -15.48
N GLN A 179 0.29 3.27 -14.33
CA GLN A 179 -0.35 3.18 -13.01
C GLN A 179 -1.45 4.23 -12.80
N MET A 180 -1.35 5.37 -13.48
CA MET A 180 -2.37 6.42 -13.46
C MET A 180 -3.53 6.19 -14.44
N GLY A 181 -3.47 5.11 -15.23
CA GLY A 181 -4.52 4.72 -16.17
C GLY A 181 -4.32 5.20 -17.60
N TYR A 182 -3.18 5.81 -17.92
CA TYR A 182 -2.84 6.11 -19.32
C TYR A 182 -2.53 4.82 -20.08
N THR A 183 -2.83 4.81 -21.37
CA THR A 183 -2.69 3.64 -22.26
C THR A 183 -1.88 3.99 -23.50
N SER A 184 -1.50 2.98 -24.29
CA SER A 184 -0.84 3.21 -25.58
C SER A 184 -1.71 4.03 -26.54
N GLU A 185 -3.03 3.94 -26.45
CA GLU A 185 -3.93 4.70 -27.31
C GLU A 185 -3.77 6.20 -27.08
N ASP A 186 -3.58 6.62 -25.83
CA ASP A 186 -3.33 8.01 -25.44
C ASP A 186 -2.00 8.56 -26.00
N PHE A 187 -1.11 7.68 -26.49
CA PHE A 187 0.23 8.06 -26.98
C PHE A 187 0.38 7.97 -28.49
N TYR A 188 -0.34 7.03 -29.13
CA TYR A 188 -0.13 6.68 -30.54
C TYR A 188 -1.33 6.98 -31.46
N ASN A 189 -2.55 7.18 -30.95
CA ASN A 189 -3.75 7.35 -31.77
C ASN A 189 -4.15 8.83 -31.94
N ASN A 190 -3.24 9.65 -32.51
CA ASN A 190 -3.56 11.01 -32.98
C ASN A 190 -3.03 11.28 -34.39
#